data_AF-A0A4V2ALY6-F1
#
_entry.id   AF-A0A4V2ALY6-F1
#
_cell.length_a   1.000
_cell.length_b   1.000
_cell.length_c   1.000
_cell.angle_alpha   90.00
_cell.angle_beta   90.00
_cell.angle_gamma   90.00
#
_symmetry.space_group_name_H-M   'P 1'
#
loop_
_entity.id
_entity.type
_entity.pdbx_description
1 polymer ?
#
loop_
_entity_poly.entity_id
_entity_poly.type
_entity_poly.pdbx_seq_one_letter_code
_entity_poly.pdbx_strand_id
1 'polypeptide(L)'
;MNAEEYKSLINQKNVLEHTTLDVTLKELVSRQEFELAAGIKRILQNNQLVKPLLHADPYNVSTAYYNVDLAADEIDRIIDIFFELEACYVGEDGETTPTASFYASLVDKWNKLT
;
A
#
# COMPACT_ATOMS: atom_id res chain seq x y z
N MET A 1 -20.93 -0.15 -12.30
CA MET A 1 -20.16 -1.26 -11.70
C MET A 1 -21.08 -2.10 -10.84
N ASN A 2 -21.21 -3.38 -11.15
CA ASN A 2 -21.88 -4.36 -10.30
C ASN A 2 -20.89 -4.90 -9.23
N ALA A 3 -21.40 -5.66 -8.26
CA ALA A 3 -20.58 -6.20 -7.17
C ALA A 3 -19.52 -7.22 -7.61
N GLU A 4 -19.76 -7.96 -8.69
CA GLU A 4 -18.80 -8.92 -9.27
C GLU A 4 -17.68 -8.21 -10.03
N GLU A 5 -17.98 -7.16 -10.78
CA GLU A 5 -16.98 -6.31 -11.45
C GLU A 5 -16.04 -5.66 -10.42
N TYR A 6 -16.57 -5.19 -9.30
CA TYR A 6 -15.76 -4.66 -8.19
C TYR A 6 -14.89 -5.75 -7.54
N LYS A 7 -15.43 -6.95 -7.32
CA LYS A 7 -14.65 -8.09 -6.82
C LYS A 7 -13.52 -8.49 -7.77
N SER A 8 -13.76 -8.48 -9.08
CA SER A 8 -12.72 -8.73 -10.07
C SER A 8 -11.65 -7.64 -10.06
N LEU A 9 -12.03 -6.37 -9.89
CA LEU A 9 -11.10 -5.24 -9.80
C LEU A 9 -10.23 -5.31 -8.54
N ILE A 10 -10.80 -5.54 -7.36
CA ILE A 10 -10.00 -5.65 -6.11
C ILE A 10 -9.10 -6.88 -6.07
N ASN A 11 -9.40 -7.91 -6.87
CA ASN A 11 -8.55 -9.08 -7.03
C ASN A 11 -7.47 -8.90 -8.11
N GLN A 12 -7.42 -7.74 -8.79
CA GLN A 12 -6.31 -7.44 -9.69
C GLN A 12 -5.03 -7.27 -8.88
N LYS A 13 -3.92 -7.75 -9.44
CA LYS A 13 -2.61 -7.71 -8.80
C LYS A 13 -2.17 -6.31 -8.41
N ASN A 14 -2.64 -5.26 -9.08
CA ASN A 14 -2.15 -3.89 -8.91
C ASN A 14 -2.99 -3.06 -7.94
N VAL A 15 -3.71 -3.69 -7.01
CA VAL A 15 -4.67 -3.00 -6.16
C VAL A 15 -4.26 -3.08 -4.69
N LEU A 16 -4.15 -1.92 -4.05
CA LEU A 16 -3.86 -1.79 -2.63
C LEU A 16 -4.97 -1.06 -1.89
N GLU A 17 -5.13 -1.40 -0.61
CA GLU A 17 -6.06 -0.75 0.31
C GLU A 17 -5.53 0.60 0.81
N HIS A 18 -6.45 1.49 1.18
CA HIS A 18 -6.11 2.82 1.69
C HIS A 18 -5.06 2.79 2.80
N THR A 19 -5.23 1.93 3.79
CA THR A 19 -4.33 1.83 4.96
C THR A 19 -2.90 1.52 4.55
N THR A 20 -2.70 0.61 3.60
CA THR A 20 -1.36 0.26 3.13
C THR A 20 -0.71 1.47 2.45
N LEU A 21 -1.42 2.17 1.57
CA LEU A 21 -0.91 3.37 0.90
C LEU A 21 -0.68 4.55 1.85
N ASP A 22 -1.54 4.75 2.85
CA ASP A 22 -1.39 5.80 3.86
C ASP A 22 -0.14 5.57 4.73
N VAL A 23 0.09 4.32 5.16
CA VAL A 23 1.31 3.96 5.89
C VAL A 23 2.54 4.13 5.01
N THR A 24 2.51 3.64 3.76
CA THR A 24 3.61 3.86 2.81
C THR A 24 3.92 5.34 2.63
N LEU A 25 2.90 6.19 2.47
CA LEU A 25 3.08 7.63 2.35
C LEU A 25 3.78 8.22 3.58
N LYS A 26 3.37 7.84 4.79
CA LYS A 26 3.97 8.33 6.04
C LYS A 26 5.42 7.92 6.18
N GLU A 27 5.77 6.68 5.86
CA GLU A 27 7.14 6.19 5.91
C GLU A 27 8.02 6.89 4.87
N LEU A 28 7.55 7.05 3.63
CA LEU A 28 8.27 7.74 2.57
C LEU A 28 8.53 9.22 2.93
N VAL A 29 7.53 9.92 3.46
CA VAL A 29 7.70 11.31 3.91
C VAL A 29 8.70 11.40 5.07
N SER A 30 8.65 10.46 6.01
CA SER A 30 9.56 10.42 7.17
C SER A 30 11.02 10.18 6.75
N ARG A 31 11.23 9.40 5.69
CA ARG A 31 12.55 9.14 5.08
C ARG A 31 12.95 10.16 4.01
N GLN A 32 12.14 11.20 3.77
CA GLN A 32 12.37 12.25 2.77
C GLN A 32 12.41 11.75 1.31
N GLU A 33 11.78 10.60 1.03
CA GLU A 33 11.60 10.04 -0.31
C GLU A 33 10.44 10.75 -1.03
N PHE A 34 10.60 12.06 -1.26
CA PHE A 34 9.49 12.94 -1.66
C PHE A 34 8.92 12.63 -3.05
N GLU A 35 9.73 12.10 -3.97
CA GLU A 35 9.27 11.72 -5.32
C GLU A 35 8.29 10.55 -5.25
N LEU A 36 8.66 9.48 -4.55
CA LEU A 36 7.79 8.32 -4.30
C LEU A 36 6.55 8.73 -3.48
N ALA A 37 6.74 9.56 -2.45
CA ALA A 37 5.62 10.07 -1.65
C ALA A 37 4.61 10.86 -2.50
N ALA A 38 5.09 11.66 -3.47
CA ALA A 38 4.22 12.35 -4.41
C ALA A 38 3.45 11.38 -5.31
N GLY A 39 4.10 10.30 -5.78
CA GLY A 39 3.45 9.21 -6.53
C GLY A 39 2.32 8.56 -5.74
N ILE A 40 2.57 8.15 -4.49
CA ILE A 40 1.55 7.56 -3.60
C ILE A 40 0.42 8.55 -3.33
N LYS A 41 0.74 9.83 -3.11
CA LYS A 41 -0.27 10.87 -2.89
C LYS A 41 -1.15 11.07 -4.13
N ARG A 42 -0.58 11.03 -5.35
CA ARG A 42 -1.34 11.08 -6.61
C ARG A 42 -2.33 9.93 -6.70
N ILE A 43 -1.90 8.72 -6.37
CA ILE A 43 -2.73 7.50 -6.38
C ILE A 43 -3.90 7.65 -5.41
N LEU A 44 -3.63 8.09 -4.18
CA LEU A 44 -4.66 8.33 -3.16
C LEU A 44 -5.69 9.39 -3.58
N GLN A 45 -5.33 10.33 -4.45
CA GLN A 45 -6.24 11.38 -4.91
C GLN A 45 -7.03 11.01 -6.17
N ASN A 46 -6.45 10.24 -7.09
CA ASN A 46 -6.99 10.09 -8.44
C ASN A 46 -7.33 8.64 -8.84
N ASN A 47 -6.76 7.64 -8.16
CA ASN A 47 -6.82 6.24 -8.60
C ASN A 47 -7.74 5.39 -7.73
N GLN A 48 -8.67 6.03 -7.01
CA GLN A 48 -9.63 5.32 -6.17
C GLN A 48 -10.58 4.48 -7.03
N LEU A 49 -10.73 3.20 -6.70
CA LEU A 49 -11.71 2.33 -7.35
C LEU A 49 -13.11 2.69 -6.88
N VAL A 50 -13.99 2.99 -7.84
CA VAL A 50 -15.38 3.38 -7.56
C VAL A 50 -16.13 2.20 -6.95
N LYS A 51 -16.64 2.35 -5.73
CA LYS A 51 -17.42 1.30 -5.08
C LYS A 51 -18.79 1.14 -5.75
N PRO A 52 -19.31 -0.10 -5.91
CA PRO A 52 -20.68 -0.31 -6.37
C PRO A 52 -21.68 0.22 -5.33
N LEU A 53 -22.71 0.91 -5.83
CA LEU A 53 -23.68 1.73 -5.07
C LEU A 53 -24.43 1.03 -3.93
N LEU A 54 -24.45 -0.31 -3.87
CA LEU A 54 -25.39 -1.03 -3.00
C LEU A 54 -24.99 -1.11 -1.51
N HIS A 55 -23.72 -0.88 -1.15
CA HIS A 55 -23.23 -1.03 0.24
C HIS A 55 -22.12 -0.05 0.64
N ALA A 56 -21.94 1.05 -0.09
CA ALA A 56 -20.87 1.99 0.18
C ALA A 56 -21.43 3.22 0.88
N ASP A 57 -21.04 3.43 2.14
CA ASP A 57 -20.97 4.80 2.66
C ASP A 57 -19.90 5.52 1.81
N PRO A 58 -20.28 6.50 0.98
CA PRO A 58 -19.35 7.16 0.05
C PRO A 58 -18.25 7.94 0.80
N TYR A 59 -18.41 8.16 2.10
CA TYR A 59 -17.44 8.87 2.94
C TYR A 59 -16.47 7.93 3.67
N ASN A 60 -16.65 6.61 3.59
CA ASN A 60 -15.73 5.66 4.22
C ASN A 60 -14.55 5.33 3.30
N VAL A 61 -13.57 6.24 3.29
CA VAL A 61 -12.28 6.10 2.59
C VAL A 61 -11.39 5.00 3.15
N SER A 62 -11.55 4.62 4.43
CA SER A 62 -10.75 3.57 5.08
C SER A 62 -10.93 2.17 4.47
N THR A 63 -12.05 1.94 3.77
CA THR A 63 -12.34 0.70 3.03
C THR A 63 -12.20 0.87 1.52
N ALA A 64 -11.58 1.96 1.07
CA ALA A 64 -11.31 2.19 -0.34
C ALA A 64 -10.08 1.41 -0.80
N TYR A 65 -10.16 0.94 -2.05
CA TYR A 65 -9.06 0.33 -2.77
C TYR A 65 -8.62 1.26 -3.89
N TYR A 66 -7.34 1.22 -4.22
CA TYR A 66 -6.72 2.10 -5.21
C TYR A 66 -5.90 1.28 -6.19
N ASN A 67 -5.94 1.68 -7.45
CA ASN A 67 -5.07 1.10 -8.48
C ASN A 67 -3.68 1.76 -8.40
N VAL A 68 -2.66 0.95 -8.16
CA VAL A 68 -1.27 1.37 -8.09
C VAL A 68 -0.68 1.38 -9.48
N ASP A 69 -0.43 2.58 -10.01
CA ASP A 69 0.13 2.83 -11.33
C ASP A 69 1.57 3.36 -11.24
N LEU A 70 2.37 2.73 -10.38
CA LEU A 70 3.80 2.99 -10.25
C LEU A 70 4.61 2.08 -11.20
N ALA A 71 5.80 2.54 -11.59
CA ALA A 71 6.76 1.71 -12.31
C ALA A 71 7.31 0.60 -11.41
N ALA A 72 7.78 -0.50 -12.02
CA ALA A 72 8.38 -1.61 -11.28
C ALA A 72 9.56 -1.15 -10.40
N ASP A 73 10.43 -0.29 -10.93
CA ASP A 73 11.56 0.27 -10.16
C ASP A 73 11.11 1.09 -8.94
N GLU A 74 9.96 1.79 -9.03
CA GLU A 74 9.39 2.54 -7.90
C GLU A 74 8.81 1.59 -6.84
N ILE A 75 8.19 0.48 -7.28
CA ILE A 75 7.66 -0.58 -6.40
C ILE A 75 8.82 -1.28 -5.67
N ASP A 76 9.86 -1.68 -6.40
CA ASP A 76 11.05 -2.32 -5.82
C ASP A 76 11.72 -1.39 -4.80
N ARG A 77 11.81 -0.09 -5.10
CA ARG A 77 12.35 0.89 -4.16
C ARG A 77 11.52 1.00 -2.88
N ILE A 78 10.20 0.94 -2.96
CA ILE A 78 9.31 0.92 -1.79
C ILE A 78 9.50 -0.37 -0.98
N ILE A 79 9.66 -1.51 -1.65
CA ILE A 79 9.93 -2.81 -1.02
C ILE A 79 11.25 -2.77 -0.24
N ASP A 80 12.32 -2.26 -0.86
CA ASP A 80 13.63 -2.10 -0.22
C ASP A 80 13.55 -1.25 1.05
N ILE A 81 12.81 -0.13 1.01
CA ILE A 81 12.59 0.73 2.18
C ILE A 81 11.91 -0.03 3.31
N PHE A 82 10.92 -0.87 3.00
CA PHE A 82 10.25 -1.68 4.02
C PHE A 82 11.11 -2.82 4.56
N PHE A 83 11.98 -3.42 3.75
CA PHE A 83 12.98 -4.37 4.24
C PHE A 83 13.97 -3.71 5.19
N GLU A 84 14.44 -2.49 4.87
CA GLU A 84 15.30 -1.72 5.77
C GLU A 84 14.58 -1.41 7.09
N LEU A 85 13.30 -1.03 7.04
CA LEU A 85 12.49 -0.79 8.23
C LEU A 85 12.31 -2.08 9.04
N GLU A 86 11.93 -3.18 8.41
CA GLU A 86 11.83 -4.49 9.06
C GLU A 86 13.11 -4.80 9.83
N ALA A 87 14.27 -4.74 9.16
CA ALA A 87 15.58 -5.02 9.74
C ALA A 87 15.92 -4.09 10.92
N CYS A 88 15.54 -2.81 10.86
CA CYS A 88 15.75 -1.84 11.95
C CYS A 88 14.93 -2.17 13.21
N TYR A 89 13.80 -2.86 13.06
CA TYR A 89 12.92 -3.21 14.17
C TYR A 89 13.03 -4.68 14.60
N VAL A 90 13.93 -5.47 14.02
CA VAL A 90 14.28 -6.80 14.54
C VAL A 90 14.92 -6.64 15.92
N GLY A 91 14.59 -7.55 16.84
CA GLY A 91 15.13 -7.55 18.20
C GLY A 91 16.63 -7.83 18.24
N GLU A 92 17.26 -7.55 19.37
CA GLU A 92 18.72 -7.65 19.55
C GLU A 92 19.26 -9.07 19.27
N ASP A 93 18.45 -10.11 19.53
CA ASP A 93 18.75 -11.52 19.26
C ASP A 93 18.35 -12.00 17.84
N GLY A 94 17.93 -11.09 16.95
CA GLY A 94 17.40 -11.45 15.64
C GLY A 94 15.94 -11.90 15.67
N GLU A 95 15.25 -11.71 16.80
CA GLU A 95 13.84 -12.08 16.96
C GLU A 95 12.89 -11.09 16.27
N THR A 96 11.87 -11.61 15.58
CA THR A 96 10.87 -10.77 14.92
C THR A 96 10.00 -10.08 15.97
N THR A 97 10.06 -8.75 16.03
CA THR A 97 9.17 -7.94 16.85
C THR A 97 7.80 -7.75 16.17
N PRO A 98 6.76 -7.30 16.89
CA PRO A 98 5.48 -6.94 16.28
C PRO A 98 5.61 -5.89 15.18
N THR A 99 6.53 -4.93 15.33
CA THR A 99 6.79 -3.88 14.35
C THR A 99 7.53 -4.42 13.13
N ALA A 100 8.52 -5.29 13.32
CA ALA A 100 9.17 -5.98 12.20
C ALA A 100 8.17 -6.85 11.42
N SER A 101 7.31 -7.60 12.12
CA SER A 101 6.22 -8.36 11.49
C SER A 101 5.27 -7.48 10.68
N PHE A 102 4.98 -6.28 11.18
CA PHE A 102 4.14 -5.32 10.47
C PHE A 102 4.79 -4.86 9.17
N TYR A 103 6.09 -4.50 9.18
CA TYR A 103 6.80 -4.13 7.95
C TYR A 103 6.95 -5.30 6.97
N ALA A 104 7.24 -6.51 7.46
CA ALA A 104 7.24 -7.73 6.64
C ALA A 104 5.87 -7.93 5.93
N SER A 105 4.77 -7.68 6.64
CA SER A 105 3.44 -7.77 6.03
C SER A 105 3.17 -6.70 4.96
N LEU A 106 3.83 -5.54 5.04
CA LEU A 106 3.78 -4.53 3.97
C LEU A 106 4.63 -4.97 2.78
N VAL A 107 5.83 -5.49 3.01
CA VAL A 107 6.69 -6.11 1.99
C VAL A 107 5.92 -7.18 1.21
N ASP A 108 5.20 -8.07 1.89
CA ASP A 108 4.37 -9.10 1.25
C ASP A 108 3.26 -8.51 0.36
N LYS A 109 2.68 -7.37 0.74
CA LYS A 109 1.64 -6.71 -0.05
C LYS A 109 2.21 -6.05 -1.29
N TRP A 110 3.35 -5.38 -1.16
CA TRP A 110 4.02 -4.72 -2.28
C TRP A 110 4.65 -5.72 -3.25
N ASN A 111 5.23 -6.82 -2.76
CA ASN A 111 5.74 -7.90 -3.61
C ASN A 111 4.67 -8.57 -4.48
N LYS A 112 3.38 -8.53 -4.10
CA LYS A 112 2.31 -9.06 -4.94
C LYS A 112 2.03 -8.24 -6.19
N LEU A 113 2.54 -7.00 -6.24
CA LEU A 113 2.40 -6.08 -7.37
C LEU A 113 3.45 -6.34 -8.47
N THR A 114 4.57 -7.01 -8.13
CA THR A 114 5.67 -7.42 -9.03
C THR A 114 5.42 -8.82 -9.60
#